data_AF-A0A288D8W3-F1
#
_entry.id   AF-A0A288D8W3-F1
#
_cell.length_a   1.000
_cell.length_b   1.000
_cell.length_c   1.000
_cell.angle_alpha   90.00
_cell.angle_beta   90.00
_cell.angle_gamma   90.00
#
_symmetry.space_group_name_H-M   'P 1'
#
loop_
_entity.id
_entity.type
_entity.pdbx_description
1 polymer ?
#
loop_
_entity_poly.entity_id
_entity_poly.type
_entity_poly.pdbx_seq_one_letter_code
_entity_poly.pdbx_strand_id
1 'polypeptide(L)'
;MKGFLYFGRLEKEKGFDAILGMLRMFLHNGELPFSLFIFGAGSYENELLELANESKNIHFFGWKKLPEIQRYVENCEYCLMPSTFLETFGLTALTAISRGLPVIGYKKGGLVPFIEEDHNLENYEGICTDEKLFNCVSELLTAKKKTTKPTISLEKYSKENWITTIYPLLGKHKKILLVSDFINKVGGIETYIHDVKELLESHGYEVKIRGRELPKGWKGTVKKLFGIGWGAFNFIDAFRLWRFCKKWQPDIIWYNSTLRRLGRMSVWVGGFFAKERWMMYHDFGYFFPFPKKLLYEQQIKTPLTFFSFLSMAKQRAITTSIFVVGKFISLNLLKRKLSTIDKHLVPSPFLVDILHKSHQISKNKIFCLEHFLQK
;
A
#
# COMPACT_ATOMS: atom_id res chain seq x y z
N MET A 1 -29.93 -13.29 0.07
CA MET A 1 -28.65 -13.82 0.57
C MET A 1 -27.70 -12.64 0.72
N LYS A 2 -26.96 -12.53 1.82
CA LYS A 2 -26.02 -11.40 1.98
C LYS A 2 -24.84 -11.54 1.03
N GLY A 3 -24.28 -10.43 0.57
CA GLY A 3 -23.11 -10.42 -0.30
C GLY A 3 -21.89 -9.76 0.34
N PHE A 4 -20.73 -10.33 0.10
CA PHE A 4 -19.43 -9.82 0.56
C PHE A 4 -18.50 -9.61 -0.64
N LEU A 5 -17.70 -8.56 -0.58
CA LEU A 5 -16.70 -8.24 -1.60
C LEU A 5 -15.29 -8.41 -1.03
N TYR A 6 -14.40 -9.02 -1.79
CA TYR A 6 -12.96 -8.91 -1.59
C TYR A 6 -12.31 -8.42 -2.90
N PHE A 7 -11.47 -7.39 -2.82
CA PHE A 7 -10.63 -7.01 -3.95
C PHE A 7 -9.22 -6.60 -3.51
N GLY A 8 -8.22 -7.28 -4.05
CA GLY A 8 -6.84 -7.10 -3.63
C GLY A 8 -5.91 -8.23 -4.11
N ARG A 9 -4.68 -8.23 -3.59
CA ARG A 9 -3.72 -9.31 -3.83
C ARG A 9 -4.11 -10.53 -3.01
N LEU A 10 -4.22 -11.71 -3.64
CA LEU A 10 -4.58 -12.98 -2.99
C LEU A 10 -3.37 -13.58 -2.27
N GLU A 11 -2.94 -12.89 -1.21
CA GLU A 11 -1.66 -13.13 -0.52
C GLU A 11 -1.84 -13.04 0.99
N LYS A 12 -0.97 -13.73 1.72
CA LYS A 12 -1.06 -13.88 3.17
C LYS A 12 -1.03 -12.55 3.92
N GLU A 13 -0.19 -11.61 3.47
CA GLU A 13 -0.13 -10.29 4.13
C GLU A 13 -1.44 -9.49 4.01
N LYS A 14 -2.29 -9.83 3.02
CA LYS A 14 -3.61 -9.23 2.83
C LYS A 14 -4.73 -10.00 3.55
N GLY A 15 -4.35 -10.97 4.39
CA GLY A 15 -5.27 -11.80 5.15
C GLY A 15 -6.12 -12.74 4.30
N PHE A 16 -5.71 -13.02 3.06
CA PHE A 16 -6.50 -13.87 2.17
C PHE A 16 -6.55 -15.33 2.64
N ASP A 17 -5.49 -15.79 3.32
CA ASP A 17 -5.49 -17.08 4.03
C ASP A 17 -6.60 -17.16 5.09
N ALA A 18 -6.87 -16.07 5.79
CA ALA A 18 -7.96 -16.02 6.76
C ALA A 18 -9.35 -16.11 6.10
N ILE A 19 -9.51 -15.57 4.89
CA ILE A 19 -10.74 -15.73 4.11
C ILE A 19 -10.93 -17.19 3.71
N LEU A 20 -9.88 -17.87 3.25
CA LEU A 20 -9.95 -19.30 2.93
C LEU A 20 -10.30 -20.14 4.17
N GLY A 21 -9.68 -19.84 5.32
CA GLY A 21 -10.01 -20.50 6.60
C GLY A 21 -11.47 -20.31 6.99
N MET A 22 -11.97 -19.07 6.95
CA MET A 22 -13.37 -18.75 7.20
C MET A 22 -14.32 -19.53 6.26
N LEU A 23 -14.02 -19.58 4.96
CA LEU A 23 -14.82 -20.31 3.97
C LEU A 23 -14.88 -21.81 4.32
N ARG A 24 -13.74 -22.43 4.66
CA ARG A 24 -13.69 -23.84 5.08
C ARG A 24 -14.54 -24.11 6.33
N MET A 25 -14.54 -23.19 7.30
CA MET A 25 -15.37 -23.31 8.51
C MET A 25 -16.87 -23.29 8.18
N PHE A 26 -17.31 -22.39 7.28
CA PHE A 26 -18.72 -22.37 6.85
C PHE A 26 -19.10 -23.64 6.06
N LEU A 27 -18.24 -24.09 5.13
CA LEU A 27 -18.50 -25.29 4.33
C LEU A 27 -18.53 -26.57 5.17
N HIS A 28 -17.72 -26.63 6.23
CA HIS A 28 -17.79 -27.72 7.19
C HIS A 28 -19.15 -27.75 7.92
N ASN A 29 -19.79 -26.60 8.13
CA ASN A 29 -21.07 -26.47 8.82
C ASN A 29 -22.29 -26.56 7.88
N GLY A 30 -22.08 -26.85 6.59
CA GLY A 30 -23.13 -26.98 5.58
C GLY A 30 -22.85 -26.15 4.33
N GLU A 31 -23.89 -25.58 3.74
CA GLU A 31 -23.72 -24.68 2.58
C GLU A 31 -23.31 -23.27 3.00
N LEU A 32 -22.58 -22.58 2.12
CA LEU A 32 -22.18 -21.20 2.34
C LEU A 32 -23.42 -20.27 2.34
N PRO A 33 -23.77 -19.61 3.47
CA PRO A 33 -25.04 -18.88 3.59
C PRO A 33 -25.00 -17.45 3.01
N PHE A 34 -23.94 -17.11 2.27
CA PHE A 34 -23.70 -15.79 1.66
C PHE A 34 -22.95 -15.92 0.34
N SER A 35 -23.05 -14.90 -0.51
CA SER A 35 -22.25 -14.78 -1.73
C SER A 35 -20.96 -14.02 -1.46
N LEU A 36 -19.81 -14.51 -1.96
CA LEU A 36 -18.52 -13.84 -1.85
C LEU A 36 -17.95 -13.58 -3.24
N PHE A 37 -17.78 -12.30 -3.60
CA PHE A 37 -17.23 -11.85 -4.86
C PHE A 37 -15.76 -11.47 -4.69
N ILE A 38 -14.86 -12.15 -5.41
CA ILE A 38 -13.41 -12.05 -5.22
C ILE A 38 -12.73 -11.56 -6.51
N PHE A 39 -12.01 -10.45 -6.38
CA PHE A 39 -11.22 -9.85 -7.45
C PHE A 39 -9.75 -9.75 -7.04
N GLY A 40 -8.86 -10.33 -7.82
CA GLY A 40 -7.46 -10.35 -7.45
C GLY A 40 -6.63 -11.37 -8.20
N ALA A 41 -5.33 -11.33 -7.92
CA ALA A 41 -4.39 -12.35 -8.33
C ALA A 41 -3.37 -12.57 -7.20
N GLY A 42 -2.83 -13.78 -7.08
CA GLY A 42 -1.87 -14.11 -6.03
C GLY A 42 -1.59 -15.60 -5.86
N SER A 43 -0.90 -15.94 -4.78
CA SER A 43 -0.47 -17.32 -4.51
C SER A 43 -1.62 -18.26 -4.17
N TYR A 44 -2.75 -17.71 -3.74
CA TYR A 44 -3.90 -18.47 -3.24
C TYR A 44 -4.98 -18.78 -4.30
N GLU A 45 -4.70 -18.54 -5.59
CA GLU A 45 -5.69 -18.77 -6.66
C GLU A 45 -6.15 -20.23 -6.76
N ASN A 46 -5.23 -21.20 -6.67
CA ASN A 46 -5.57 -22.62 -6.78
C ASN A 46 -6.47 -23.08 -5.62
N GLU A 47 -6.09 -22.74 -4.38
CA GLU A 47 -6.87 -23.06 -3.18
C GLU A 47 -8.27 -22.42 -3.22
N LEU A 48 -8.38 -21.21 -3.78
CA LEU A 48 -9.67 -20.57 -3.98
C LEU A 48 -10.53 -21.29 -5.03
N LEU A 49 -9.95 -21.74 -6.13
CA LEU A 49 -10.66 -22.47 -7.18
C LEU A 49 -11.20 -23.81 -6.67
N GLU A 50 -10.46 -24.50 -5.80
CA GLU A 50 -10.93 -25.71 -5.12
C GLU A 50 -12.21 -25.43 -4.32
N LEU A 51 -12.19 -24.42 -3.45
CA LEU A 51 -13.37 -24.04 -2.65
C LEU A 51 -14.54 -23.56 -3.52
N ALA A 52 -14.26 -22.86 -4.63
CA ALA A 52 -15.30 -22.40 -5.54
C ALA A 52 -16.00 -23.55 -6.29
N ASN A 53 -15.33 -24.71 -6.45
CA ASN A 53 -15.98 -25.92 -6.96
C ASN A 53 -16.89 -26.57 -5.92
N GLU A 54 -16.61 -26.39 -4.63
CA GLU A 54 -17.44 -26.89 -3.52
C GLU A 54 -18.68 -26.03 -3.28
N SER A 55 -18.64 -24.73 -3.62
CA SER A 55 -19.79 -23.82 -3.44
C SER A 55 -19.95 -22.80 -4.57
N LYS A 56 -21.14 -22.80 -5.17
CA LYS A 56 -21.55 -21.83 -6.20
C LYS A 56 -21.65 -20.38 -5.69
N ASN A 57 -21.63 -20.17 -4.38
CA ASN A 57 -21.71 -18.85 -3.77
C ASN A 57 -20.33 -18.17 -3.66
N ILE A 58 -19.25 -18.85 -4.06
CA ILE A 58 -17.91 -18.27 -4.16
C ILE A 58 -17.67 -17.88 -5.62
N HIS A 59 -17.55 -16.58 -5.89
CA HIS A 59 -17.41 -16.03 -7.23
C HIS A 59 -16.02 -15.42 -7.42
N PHE A 60 -15.12 -16.15 -8.10
CA PHE A 60 -13.78 -15.66 -8.42
C PHE A 60 -13.70 -15.12 -9.85
N PHE A 61 -13.27 -13.86 -9.99
CA PHE A 61 -13.21 -13.16 -11.30
C PHE A 61 -11.80 -12.85 -11.78
N GLY A 62 -10.76 -13.29 -11.06
CA GLY A 62 -9.38 -12.86 -11.30
C GLY A 62 -9.18 -11.36 -11.08
N TRP A 63 -8.08 -10.83 -11.60
CA TRP A 63 -7.79 -9.40 -11.52
C TRP A 63 -8.66 -8.60 -12.51
N LYS A 64 -9.27 -7.53 -12.02
CA LYS A 64 -10.15 -6.63 -12.77
C LYS A 64 -9.84 -5.16 -12.47
N LYS A 65 -10.15 -4.27 -13.40
CA LYS A 65 -10.05 -2.82 -13.16
C LYS A 65 -11.20 -2.35 -12.26
N LEU A 66 -11.00 -1.24 -11.55
CA LEU A 66 -12.00 -0.68 -10.63
C LEU A 66 -13.40 -0.49 -11.26
N PRO A 67 -13.56 0.01 -12.50
CA PRO A 67 -14.88 0.14 -13.12
C PRO A 67 -15.58 -1.20 -13.40
N GLU A 68 -14.84 -2.28 -13.58
CA GLU A 68 -15.41 -3.62 -13.77
C GLU A 68 -15.93 -4.19 -12.44
N ILE A 69 -15.23 -3.91 -11.34
CA ILE A 69 -15.62 -4.34 -9.99
C ILE A 69 -16.92 -3.65 -9.56
N GLN A 70 -17.13 -2.39 -9.97
CA GLN A 70 -18.31 -1.58 -9.62
C GLN A 70 -19.63 -2.32 -9.86
N ARG A 71 -19.72 -3.11 -10.95
CA ARG A 71 -20.94 -3.82 -11.35
C ARG A 71 -21.40 -4.89 -10.36
N TYR A 72 -20.50 -5.35 -9.48
CA TYR A 72 -20.78 -6.37 -8.48
C TYR A 72 -21.10 -5.79 -7.11
N VAL A 73 -20.82 -4.50 -6.92
CA VAL A 73 -20.93 -3.84 -5.62
C VAL A 73 -22.39 -3.71 -5.16
N GLU A 74 -23.33 -3.56 -6.09
CA GLU A 74 -24.77 -3.54 -5.78
C GLU A 74 -25.27 -4.86 -5.16
N ASN A 75 -24.54 -5.96 -5.38
CA ASN A 75 -24.84 -7.25 -4.78
C ASN A 75 -24.13 -7.48 -3.45
N CYS A 76 -23.40 -6.49 -2.94
CA CYS A 76 -22.58 -6.60 -1.73
C CYS A 76 -23.10 -5.67 -0.63
N GLU A 77 -22.98 -6.13 0.61
CA GLU A 77 -23.26 -5.34 1.81
C GLU A 77 -21.97 -4.92 2.51
N TYR A 78 -20.91 -5.73 2.43
CA TYR A 78 -19.64 -5.48 3.11
C TYR A 78 -18.44 -5.75 2.21
N CYS A 79 -17.33 -5.08 2.49
CA CYS A 79 -16.03 -5.40 1.92
C CYS A 79 -15.13 -6.03 2.97
N LEU A 80 -14.58 -7.22 2.68
CA LEU A 80 -13.59 -7.89 3.51
C LEU A 80 -12.20 -7.32 3.20
N MET A 81 -11.54 -6.76 4.22
CA MET A 81 -10.14 -6.35 4.18
C MET A 81 -9.40 -6.81 5.45
N PRO A 82 -9.23 -8.14 5.65
CA PRO A 82 -8.60 -8.70 6.85
C PRO A 82 -7.07 -8.60 6.84
N SER A 83 -6.50 -7.57 6.18
CA SER A 83 -5.06 -7.34 6.13
C SER A 83 -4.47 -7.38 7.54
N THR A 84 -3.65 -8.39 7.81
CA THR A 84 -2.92 -8.50 9.08
C THR A 84 -1.72 -7.56 9.10
N PHE A 85 -1.15 -7.27 7.93
CA PHE A 85 -0.09 -6.28 7.73
C PHE A 85 -0.60 -4.85 7.97
N LEU A 86 0.25 -4.02 8.57
CA LEU A 86 0.01 -2.60 8.79
C LEU A 86 -0.01 -1.87 7.44
N GLU A 87 -1.16 -1.34 7.03
CA GLU A 87 -1.27 -0.56 5.79
C GLU A 87 -0.77 0.88 6.00
N THR A 88 -0.17 1.47 4.96
CA THR A 88 0.26 2.88 4.99
C THR A 88 -0.87 3.87 4.74
N PHE A 89 -1.98 3.43 4.13
CA PHE A 89 -3.21 4.18 3.90
C PHE A 89 -4.36 3.17 3.81
N GLY A 90 -5.04 3.08 2.69
CA GLY A 90 -6.10 2.09 2.48
C GLY A 90 -6.87 2.36 1.21
N LEU A 91 -6.21 2.43 0.05
CA LEU A 91 -6.89 2.72 -1.23
C LEU A 91 -8.06 1.76 -1.49
N THR A 92 -7.88 0.47 -1.21
CA THR A 92 -8.96 -0.54 -1.27
C THR A 92 -10.13 -0.17 -0.35
N ALA A 93 -9.87 0.09 0.94
CA ALA A 93 -10.91 0.46 1.90
C ALA A 93 -11.64 1.74 1.49
N LEU A 94 -10.89 2.80 1.14
CA LEU A 94 -11.44 4.05 0.64
C LEU A 94 -12.33 3.84 -0.60
N THR A 95 -11.94 2.95 -1.51
CA THR A 95 -12.74 2.64 -2.71
C THR A 95 -13.96 1.78 -2.40
N ALA A 96 -13.92 0.93 -1.37
CA ALA A 96 -15.10 0.19 -0.91
C ALA A 96 -16.14 1.14 -0.30
N ILE A 97 -15.67 2.03 0.58
CA ILE A 97 -16.49 3.05 1.25
C ILE A 97 -17.14 3.99 0.24
N SER A 98 -16.40 4.41 -0.79
CA SER A 98 -16.96 5.29 -1.83
C SER A 98 -18.11 4.70 -2.61
N ARG A 99 -18.30 3.39 -2.49
CA ARG A 99 -19.40 2.64 -3.11
C ARG A 99 -20.45 2.21 -2.10
N GLY A 100 -20.38 2.73 -0.87
CA GLY A 100 -21.33 2.47 0.18
C GLY A 100 -21.13 1.17 0.94
N LEU A 101 -19.98 0.49 0.77
CA LEU A 101 -19.65 -0.74 1.49
C LEU A 101 -18.85 -0.44 2.77
N PRO A 102 -19.35 -0.76 3.97
CA PRO A 102 -18.53 -0.82 5.18
C PRO A 102 -17.42 -1.87 5.03
N VAL A 103 -16.28 -1.60 5.66
CA VAL A 103 -15.08 -2.42 5.56
C VAL A 103 -14.88 -3.21 6.84
N ILE A 104 -14.83 -4.54 6.72
CA ILE A 104 -14.53 -5.47 7.81
C ILE A 104 -13.03 -5.76 7.81
N GLY A 105 -12.34 -5.46 8.90
CA GLY A 105 -10.89 -5.64 8.98
C GLY A 105 -10.30 -5.19 10.32
N TYR A 106 -8.97 -5.09 10.40
CA TYR A 106 -8.30 -4.57 11.59
C TYR A 106 -8.17 -3.05 11.53
N LYS A 107 -8.76 -2.35 12.51
CA LYS A 107 -8.74 -0.88 12.59
C LYS A 107 -7.39 -0.34 13.09
N LYS A 108 -6.36 -0.40 12.25
CA LYS A 108 -4.98 -0.02 12.59
C LYS A 108 -4.22 0.64 11.44
N GLY A 109 -3.19 1.43 11.78
CA GLY A 109 -2.37 2.15 10.82
C GLY A 109 -3.19 3.03 9.89
N GLY A 110 -2.97 2.90 8.58
CA GLY A 110 -3.69 3.69 7.57
C GLY A 110 -5.17 3.34 7.44
N LEU A 111 -5.64 2.22 8.02
CA LEU A 111 -7.05 1.79 7.97
C LEU A 111 -7.90 2.37 9.10
N VAL A 112 -7.31 3.02 10.11
CA VAL A 112 -8.04 3.59 11.26
C VAL A 112 -9.22 4.48 10.83
N PRO A 113 -9.10 5.37 9.82
CA PRO A 113 -10.22 6.20 9.40
C PRO A 113 -11.32 5.43 8.66
N PHE A 114 -10.99 4.26 8.10
CA PHE A 114 -11.82 3.55 7.12
C PHE A 114 -12.58 2.35 7.71
N ILE A 115 -12.30 1.97 8.96
CA ILE A 115 -12.95 0.84 9.62
C ILE A 115 -13.72 1.38 10.82
N GLU A 116 -15.03 1.16 10.81
CA GLU A 116 -15.91 1.49 11.92
C GLU A 116 -15.74 0.47 13.06
N GLU A 117 -16.07 0.86 14.29
CA GLU A 117 -15.75 0.05 15.47
C GLU A 117 -16.48 -1.30 15.50
N ASP A 118 -17.71 -1.31 15.01
CA ASP A 118 -18.55 -2.50 14.83
C ASP A 118 -18.02 -3.47 13.77
N HIS A 119 -17.13 -3.02 12.88
CA HIS A 119 -16.52 -3.84 11.83
C HIS A 119 -15.04 -4.16 12.10
N ASN A 120 -14.55 -3.84 13.31
CA ASN A 120 -13.18 -4.10 13.71
C ASN A 120 -12.98 -5.55 14.19
N LEU A 121 -12.15 -6.31 13.50
CA LEU A 121 -11.84 -7.71 13.82
C LEU A 121 -11.13 -7.92 15.17
N GLU A 122 -10.59 -6.86 15.77
CA GLU A 122 -10.04 -6.94 17.13
C GLU A 122 -11.13 -7.25 18.17
N ASN A 123 -12.37 -6.84 17.91
CA ASN A 123 -13.51 -6.97 18.83
C ASN A 123 -14.18 -8.36 18.81
N TYR A 124 -13.82 -9.21 17.87
CA TYR A 124 -14.37 -10.56 17.74
C TYR A 124 -13.49 -11.60 18.42
N GLU A 125 -14.11 -12.59 19.05
CA GLU A 125 -13.39 -13.73 19.64
C GLU A 125 -12.75 -14.61 18.57
N GLY A 126 -11.66 -15.28 18.93
CA GLY A 126 -10.89 -16.16 18.04
C GLY A 126 -9.38 -16.02 18.25
N ILE A 127 -8.67 -17.13 18.18
CA ILE A 127 -7.20 -17.19 18.28
C ILE A 127 -6.58 -16.68 16.98
N CYS A 128 -7.18 -17.07 15.85
CA CYS A 128 -6.71 -16.77 14.51
C CYS A 128 -7.67 -15.81 13.76
N THR A 129 -7.20 -15.23 12.65
CA THR A 129 -7.99 -14.21 11.92
C THR A 129 -9.17 -14.81 11.16
N ASP A 130 -9.08 -16.07 10.73
CA ASP A 130 -10.18 -16.84 10.13
C ASP A 130 -11.31 -17.06 11.13
N GLU A 131 -11.02 -17.42 12.38
CA GLU A 131 -12.02 -17.55 13.45
C GLU A 131 -12.71 -16.20 13.73
N LYS A 132 -11.94 -15.12 13.84
CA LYS A 132 -12.46 -13.76 14.02
C LYS A 132 -13.38 -13.34 12.86
N LEU A 133 -12.97 -13.63 11.62
CA LEU A 133 -13.78 -13.40 10.43
C LEU A 133 -15.06 -14.24 10.43
N PHE A 134 -14.96 -15.52 10.77
CA PHE A 134 -16.11 -16.42 10.84
C PHE A 134 -17.13 -15.92 11.85
N ASN A 135 -16.69 -15.52 13.06
CA ASN A 135 -17.57 -14.99 14.09
C ASN A 135 -18.21 -13.66 13.66
N CYS A 136 -17.42 -12.74 13.09
CA CYS A 136 -17.93 -11.47 12.57
C CYS A 136 -18.98 -11.67 11.47
N VAL A 137 -18.67 -12.47 10.46
CA VAL A 137 -19.60 -12.74 9.35
C VAL A 137 -20.85 -13.47 9.86
N SER A 138 -20.71 -14.42 10.78
CA SER A 138 -21.85 -15.13 11.39
C SER A 138 -22.79 -14.17 12.12
N GLU A 139 -22.25 -13.24 12.91
CA GLU A 139 -23.05 -12.22 13.58
C GLU A 139 -23.81 -11.35 12.55
N LEU A 140 -23.10 -10.86 11.52
CA LEU A 140 -23.69 -10.01 10.48
C LEU A 140 -24.77 -10.72 9.65
N LEU A 141 -24.70 -12.05 9.49
CA LEU A 141 -25.72 -12.85 8.83
C LEU A 141 -27.02 -12.95 9.64
N THR A 142 -26.91 -12.95 10.97
CA THR A 142 -28.08 -13.02 11.87
C THR A 142 -28.66 -11.66 12.22
N ALA A 143 -27.89 -10.58 12.03
CA ALA A 143 -28.31 -9.22 12.32
C ALA A 143 -29.56 -8.82 11.50
N LYS A 144 -30.65 -8.49 12.20
CA LYS A 144 -31.89 -7.96 11.59
C LYS A 144 -31.74 -6.51 11.11
N LYS A 145 -30.71 -5.80 11.58
CA LYS A 145 -30.46 -4.40 11.25
C LYS A 145 -29.97 -4.31 9.80
N LYS A 146 -30.53 -3.37 9.03
CA LYS A 146 -29.99 -3.03 7.71
C LYS A 146 -28.55 -2.53 7.86
N THR A 147 -27.67 -2.97 6.97
CA THR A 147 -26.30 -2.46 6.89
C THR A 147 -26.30 -0.95 6.81
N THR A 148 -25.58 -0.30 7.73
CA THR A 148 -25.40 1.15 7.74
C THR A 148 -24.38 1.54 6.68
N LYS A 149 -24.64 2.62 5.96
CA LYS A 149 -23.64 3.17 5.05
C LYS A 149 -22.47 3.74 5.87
N PRO A 150 -21.23 3.68 5.34
CA PRO A 150 -20.08 4.28 5.99
C PRO A 150 -20.30 5.76 6.32
N THR A 151 -19.87 6.17 7.51
CA THR A 151 -20.08 7.52 8.06
C THR A 151 -19.00 8.53 7.67
N ILE A 152 -17.86 8.06 7.17
CA ILE A 152 -16.72 8.91 6.79
C ILE A 152 -17.06 9.85 5.63
N SER A 153 -16.68 11.12 5.75
CA SER A 153 -16.82 12.08 4.66
C SER A 153 -15.81 11.80 3.54
N LEU A 154 -16.32 11.39 2.39
CA LEU A 154 -15.54 11.14 1.17
C LEU A 154 -15.08 12.42 0.49
N GLU A 155 -15.70 13.56 0.80
CA GLU A 155 -15.36 14.86 0.22
C GLU A 155 -13.88 15.20 0.49
N LYS A 156 -13.39 14.89 1.69
CA LYS A 156 -11.97 15.04 2.07
C LYS A 156 -11.01 14.32 1.10
N TYR A 157 -11.45 13.19 0.53
CA TYR A 157 -10.66 12.36 -0.38
C TYR A 157 -10.98 12.61 -1.87
N SER A 158 -11.70 13.69 -2.17
CA SER A 158 -11.94 14.12 -3.56
C SER A 158 -10.66 14.60 -4.23
N LYS A 159 -10.65 14.58 -5.58
CA LYS A 159 -9.51 15.08 -6.36
C LYS A 159 -9.34 16.59 -6.19
N GLU A 160 -10.45 17.30 -6.01
CA GLU A 160 -10.54 18.73 -5.82
C GLU A 160 -9.90 19.13 -4.48
N ASN A 161 -10.28 18.49 -3.37
CA ASN A 161 -9.66 18.75 -2.06
C ASN A 161 -8.19 18.35 -2.02
N TRP A 162 -7.83 17.27 -2.72
CA TRP A 162 -6.44 16.88 -2.85
C TRP A 162 -5.60 17.93 -3.61
N ILE A 163 -6.13 18.49 -4.70
CA ILE A 163 -5.48 19.58 -5.43
C ILE A 163 -5.32 20.82 -4.54
N THR A 164 -6.36 21.20 -3.79
CA THR A 164 -6.28 22.32 -2.84
C THR A 164 -5.19 22.09 -1.78
N THR A 165 -5.01 20.85 -1.34
CA THR A 165 -3.98 20.48 -0.35
C THR A 165 -2.56 20.57 -0.92
N ILE A 166 -2.34 20.11 -2.15
CA ILE A 166 -1.00 20.08 -2.74
C ILE A 166 -0.59 21.42 -3.38
N TYR A 167 -1.54 22.25 -3.79
CA TYR A 167 -1.28 23.50 -4.51
C TYR A 167 -0.32 24.45 -3.76
N PRO A 168 -0.48 24.72 -2.45
CA PRO A 168 0.47 25.54 -1.69
C PRO A 168 1.87 24.94 -1.64
N LEU A 169 2.00 23.61 -1.67
CA LEU A 169 3.30 22.93 -1.66
C LEU A 169 4.02 23.09 -3.00
N LEU A 170 3.27 23.04 -4.11
CA LEU A 170 3.81 23.18 -5.48
C LEU A 170 4.27 24.62 -5.77
N GLY A 171 3.62 25.61 -5.17
CA GLY A 171 3.99 27.02 -5.34
C GLY A 171 4.05 27.43 -6.82
N LYS A 172 5.18 27.99 -7.24
CA LYS A 172 5.41 28.45 -8.64
C LYS A 172 5.93 27.37 -9.60
N HIS A 173 6.17 26.15 -9.11
CA HIS A 173 6.78 25.08 -9.91
C HIS A 173 5.78 24.54 -10.94
N LYS A 174 6.23 24.24 -12.16
CA LYS A 174 5.37 23.77 -13.27
C LYS A 174 5.78 22.42 -13.82
N LYS A 175 7.07 22.08 -13.82
CA LYS A 175 7.60 20.80 -14.34
C LYS A 175 7.84 19.81 -13.21
N ILE A 176 7.01 18.77 -13.14
CA ILE A 176 7.06 17.77 -12.07
C ILE A 176 7.49 16.41 -12.64
N LEU A 177 8.59 15.88 -12.12
CA LEU A 177 9.06 14.54 -12.45
C LEU A 177 8.71 13.56 -11.34
N LEU A 178 7.73 12.70 -11.58
CA LEU A 178 7.40 11.58 -10.71
C LEU A 178 8.38 10.43 -10.96
N VAL A 179 9.05 9.98 -9.90
CA VAL A 179 10.04 8.90 -9.96
C VAL A 179 9.62 7.76 -9.05
N SER A 180 9.56 6.54 -9.60
CA SER A 180 9.22 5.34 -8.86
C SER A 180 10.05 4.15 -9.34
N ASP A 181 10.33 3.20 -8.45
CA ASP A 181 10.99 1.93 -8.79
C ASP A 181 10.25 1.21 -9.93
N PHE A 182 8.90 1.22 -9.88
CA PHE A 182 8.02 0.59 -10.86
C PHE A 182 6.85 1.49 -11.28
N ILE A 183 6.40 1.36 -12.54
CA ILE A 183 5.39 2.25 -13.16
C ILE A 183 4.24 1.50 -13.84
N ASN A 184 4.07 0.20 -13.58
CA ASN A 184 3.00 -0.59 -14.22
C ASN A 184 1.63 -0.27 -13.61
N LYS A 185 0.58 -0.19 -14.44
CA LYS A 185 -0.81 -0.05 -13.98
C LYS A 185 -1.39 -1.40 -13.52
N VAL A 186 -0.91 -1.93 -12.40
CA VAL A 186 -1.33 -3.25 -11.85
C VAL A 186 -2.26 -3.15 -10.62
N GLY A 187 -2.75 -1.95 -10.31
CA GLY A 187 -3.46 -1.60 -9.07
C GLY A 187 -2.56 -0.88 -8.05
N GLY A 188 -3.13 -0.48 -6.92
CA GLY A 188 -2.41 0.12 -5.80
C GLY A 188 -1.65 1.41 -6.14
N ILE A 189 -0.51 1.61 -5.46
CA ILE A 189 0.26 2.85 -5.59
C ILE A 189 0.84 3.04 -7.00
N GLU A 190 1.22 1.95 -7.67
CA GLU A 190 1.76 2.01 -9.03
C GLU A 190 0.71 2.49 -10.05
N THR A 191 -0.58 2.34 -9.76
CA THR A 191 -1.66 2.95 -10.56
C THR A 191 -1.93 4.38 -10.11
N TYR A 192 -1.95 4.62 -8.80
CA TYR A 192 -2.18 5.93 -8.21
C TYR A 192 -1.21 7.02 -8.73
N ILE A 193 0.07 6.69 -8.97
CA ILE A 193 1.02 7.67 -9.55
C ILE A 193 0.60 8.18 -10.93
N HIS A 194 -0.12 7.37 -11.72
CA HIS A 194 -0.66 7.81 -13.01
C HIS A 194 -1.88 8.69 -12.82
N ASP A 195 -2.73 8.38 -11.84
CA ASP A 195 -3.88 9.23 -11.51
C ASP A 195 -3.42 10.61 -11.02
N VAL A 196 -2.33 10.66 -10.22
CA VAL A 196 -1.70 11.92 -9.78
C VAL A 196 -1.18 12.69 -10.99
N LYS A 197 -0.51 12.01 -11.93
CA LYS A 197 -0.04 12.63 -13.17
C LYS A 197 -1.21 13.25 -13.94
N GLU A 198 -2.25 12.46 -14.23
CA GLU A 198 -3.41 12.90 -15.01
C GLU A 198 -4.12 14.08 -14.33
N LEU A 199 -4.26 14.04 -13.00
CA LEU A 199 -4.86 15.12 -12.21
C LEU A 199 -4.02 16.41 -12.22
N LEU A 200 -2.70 16.31 -12.11
CA LEU A 200 -1.84 17.48 -12.19
C LEU A 200 -1.78 18.05 -13.62
N GLU A 201 -1.73 17.20 -14.65
CA GLU A 201 -1.79 17.65 -16.05
C GLU A 201 -3.11 18.38 -16.34
N SER A 202 -4.24 17.93 -15.79
CA SER A 202 -5.53 18.63 -15.94
C SER A 202 -5.58 20.00 -15.25
N HIS A 203 -4.60 20.31 -14.38
CA HIS A 203 -4.45 21.61 -13.70
C HIS A 203 -3.27 22.43 -14.23
N GLY A 204 -2.77 22.10 -15.43
CA GLY A 204 -1.77 22.90 -16.14
C GLY A 204 -0.33 22.70 -15.67
N TYR A 205 -0.02 21.59 -15.00
CA TYR A 205 1.35 21.18 -14.69
C TYR A 205 1.89 20.27 -15.81
N GLU A 206 3.18 20.40 -16.13
CA GLU A 206 3.84 19.46 -17.04
C GLU A 206 4.41 18.30 -16.22
N VAL A 207 3.80 17.11 -16.34
CA VAL A 207 4.16 15.97 -15.49
C VAL A 207 4.72 14.81 -16.31
N LYS A 208 5.87 14.27 -15.89
CA LYS A 208 6.47 13.07 -16.49
C LYS A 208 6.68 12.01 -15.42
N ILE A 209 6.49 10.74 -15.79
CA ILE A 209 6.77 9.58 -14.93
C ILE A 209 8.05 8.89 -15.42
N ARG A 210 8.91 8.51 -14.48
CA ARG A 210 10.10 7.68 -14.72
C ARG A 210 10.18 6.52 -13.73
N GLY A 211 10.46 5.35 -14.28
CA GLY A 211 10.67 4.12 -13.53
C GLY A 211 10.86 2.95 -14.49
N ARG A 212 10.81 1.72 -13.96
CA ARG A 212 10.87 0.51 -14.78
C ARG A 212 9.53 -0.20 -14.84
N GLU A 213 9.37 -1.04 -15.84
CA GLU A 213 8.33 -2.05 -15.81
C GLU A 213 8.76 -3.23 -14.93
N LEU A 214 7.82 -3.77 -14.17
CA LEU A 214 7.93 -4.96 -13.37
C LEU A 214 8.38 -6.11 -14.27
N PRO A 215 9.50 -6.78 -13.95
CA PRO A 215 9.93 -7.93 -14.71
C PRO A 215 8.92 -9.08 -14.51
N LYS A 216 8.43 -9.64 -15.63
CA LYS A 216 7.50 -10.78 -15.64
C LYS A 216 8.25 -12.11 -15.53
N GLY A 217 7.57 -13.15 -15.02
CA GLY A 217 8.07 -14.53 -14.95
C GLY A 217 9.13 -14.79 -13.88
N TRP A 218 9.70 -16.01 -13.87
CA TRP A 218 10.63 -16.49 -12.84
C TRP A 218 11.90 -15.63 -12.70
N LYS A 219 12.44 -15.13 -13.82
CA LYS A 219 13.57 -14.17 -13.84
C LYS A 219 13.22 -12.86 -13.12
N GLY A 220 11.94 -12.47 -13.10
CA GLY A 220 11.44 -11.32 -12.37
C GLY A 220 11.38 -11.55 -10.86
N THR A 221 10.98 -12.74 -10.42
CA THR A 221 10.99 -13.15 -9.00
C THR A 221 12.41 -13.15 -8.43
N VAL A 222 13.38 -13.69 -9.18
CA VAL A 222 14.81 -13.66 -8.82
C VAL A 222 15.31 -12.21 -8.74
N LYS A 223 15.01 -11.36 -9.72
CA LYS A 223 15.38 -9.92 -9.67
C LYS A 223 14.75 -9.15 -8.52
N LYS A 224 13.57 -9.55 -8.02
CA LYS A 224 12.93 -8.95 -6.82
C LYS A 224 13.69 -9.30 -5.54
N LEU A 225 14.18 -10.53 -5.42
CA LEU A 225 14.97 -11.01 -4.27
C LEU A 225 16.35 -10.31 -4.16
N PHE A 226 17.03 -10.12 -5.29
CA PHE A 226 18.36 -9.48 -5.32
C PHE A 226 18.32 -7.93 -5.39
N GLY A 227 17.15 -7.32 -5.61
CA GLY A 227 17.00 -5.87 -5.82
C GLY A 227 17.33 -4.98 -4.61
N ILE A 228 17.11 -5.49 -3.39
CA ILE A 228 17.28 -4.69 -2.16
C ILE A 228 18.77 -4.37 -1.86
N GLY A 229 19.70 -5.23 -2.29
CA GLY A 229 21.15 -4.98 -2.17
C GLY A 229 21.73 -4.21 -3.38
N TRP A 230 21.22 -4.47 -4.58
CA TRP A 230 21.73 -3.84 -5.81
C TRP A 230 21.29 -2.38 -5.98
N GLY A 231 20.14 -2.00 -5.41
CA GLY A 231 19.63 -0.62 -5.51
C GLY A 231 20.59 0.44 -4.97
N ALA A 232 21.41 0.10 -3.98
CA ALA A 232 22.41 1.00 -3.41
C ALA A 232 23.48 1.48 -4.43
N PHE A 233 23.70 0.73 -5.52
CA PHE A 233 24.72 1.02 -6.53
C PHE A 233 24.17 0.94 -7.96
N ASN A 234 22.89 1.22 -8.15
CA ASN A 234 22.28 1.18 -9.48
C ASN A 234 22.64 2.43 -10.32
N PHE A 235 23.89 2.47 -10.79
CA PHE A 235 24.43 3.56 -11.60
C PHE A 235 23.73 3.69 -12.96
N ILE A 236 23.20 2.59 -13.52
CA ILE A 236 22.53 2.59 -14.82
C ILE A 236 21.24 3.41 -14.74
N ASP A 237 20.37 3.12 -13.78
CA ASP A 237 19.11 3.86 -13.64
C ASP A 237 19.37 5.31 -13.17
N ALA A 238 20.40 5.53 -12.34
CA ALA A 238 20.83 6.88 -11.97
C ALA A 238 21.34 7.69 -13.18
N PHE A 239 22.14 7.10 -14.08
CA PHE A 239 22.62 7.77 -15.29
C PHE A 239 21.48 8.07 -16.28
N ARG A 240 20.50 7.17 -16.40
CA ARG A 240 19.30 7.42 -17.21
C ARG A 240 18.48 8.58 -16.66
N LEU A 241 18.30 8.63 -15.34
CA LEU A 241 17.66 9.76 -14.67
C LEU A 241 18.46 11.05 -14.91
N TRP A 242 19.79 11.01 -14.78
CA TRP A 242 20.69 12.14 -15.04
C TRP A 242 20.50 12.70 -16.46
N ARG A 243 20.56 11.84 -17.48
CA ARG A 243 20.40 12.26 -18.90
C ARG A 243 19.04 12.88 -19.13
N PHE A 244 18.00 12.32 -18.51
CA PHE A 244 16.65 12.84 -18.64
C PHE A 244 16.50 14.20 -17.97
N CYS A 245 16.92 14.34 -16.71
CA CYS A 245 16.83 15.58 -15.97
C CYS A 245 17.66 16.68 -16.63
N LYS A 246 18.86 16.36 -17.14
CA LYS A 246 19.69 17.31 -17.89
C LYS A 246 18.95 17.88 -19.11
N LYS A 247 18.16 17.07 -19.81
CA LYS A 247 17.40 17.49 -21.00
C LYS A 247 16.10 18.20 -20.67
N TRP A 248 15.33 17.69 -19.70
CA TRP A 248 13.96 18.15 -19.44
C TRP A 248 13.87 19.26 -18.39
N GLN A 249 14.88 19.35 -17.50
CA GLN A 249 15.01 20.35 -16.43
C GLN A 249 13.76 20.42 -15.53
N PRO A 250 13.52 19.40 -14.69
CA PRO A 250 12.38 19.39 -13.76
C PRO A 250 12.51 20.49 -12.70
N ASP A 251 11.40 21.14 -12.35
CA ASP A 251 11.35 22.00 -11.17
C ASP A 251 11.35 21.14 -9.89
N ILE A 252 10.46 20.14 -9.87
CA ILE A 252 10.31 19.18 -8.76
C ILE A 252 10.68 17.79 -9.25
N ILE A 253 11.50 17.07 -8.48
CA ILE A 253 11.60 15.61 -8.58
C ILE A 253 10.92 14.99 -7.36
N TRP A 254 9.83 14.28 -7.60
CA TRP A 254 9.02 13.64 -6.58
C TRP A 254 9.20 12.12 -6.63
N TYR A 255 9.93 11.60 -5.65
CA TYR A 255 10.19 10.17 -5.46
C TYR A 255 9.02 9.51 -4.71
N ASN A 256 8.47 8.41 -5.23
CA ASN A 256 7.35 7.66 -4.60
C ASN A 256 7.78 6.29 -4.05
N SER A 257 8.77 5.67 -4.67
CA SER A 257 9.40 4.44 -4.18
C SER A 257 10.82 4.38 -4.73
N THR A 258 11.82 4.32 -3.84
CA THR A 258 13.23 4.28 -4.25
C THR A 258 14.03 3.17 -3.58
N LEU A 259 13.45 2.42 -2.64
CA LEU A 259 14.18 1.43 -1.86
C LEU A 259 14.51 0.15 -2.61
N ARG A 260 13.64 -0.27 -3.52
CA ARG A 260 13.71 -1.60 -4.10
C ARG A 260 14.68 -1.66 -5.27
N ARG A 261 14.95 -0.52 -5.92
CA ARG A 261 15.77 -0.51 -7.14
C ARG A 261 16.57 0.76 -7.41
N LEU A 262 15.95 1.94 -7.32
CA LEU A 262 16.57 3.20 -7.71
C LEU A 262 17.67 3.64 -6.73
N GLY A 263 17.41 3.39 -5.44
CA GLY A 263 18.29 3.62 -4.31
C GLY A 263 18.86 5.03 -4.22
N ARG A 264 19.94 5.15 -3.43
CA ARG A 264 20.60 6.42 -3.11
C ARG A 264 21.12 7.19 -4.33
N MET A 265 21.55 6.48 -5.38
CA MET A 265 22.24 7.09 -6.52
C MET A 265 21.27 7.92 -7.35
N SER A 266 20.04 7.44 -7.54
CA SER A 266 18.99 8.18 -8.24
C SER A 266 18.61 9.45 -7.47
N VAL A 267 18.47 9.35 -6.13
CA VAL A 267 18.17 10.51 -5.27
C VAL A 267 19.31 11.53 -5.27
N TRP A 268 20.57 11.06 -5.31
CA TRP A 268 21.74 11.93 -5.41
C TRP A 268 21.78 12.68 -6.75
N VAL A 269 21.59 11.97 -7.86
CA VAL A 269 21.56 12.57 -9.21
C VAL A 269 20.50 13.65 -9.33
N GLY A 270 19.31 13.43 -8.75
CA GLY A 270 18.25 14.43 -8.82
C GLY A 270 18.63 15.78 -8.18
N GLY A 271 19.57 15.79 -7.25
CA GLY A 271 20.05 17.03 -6.60
C GLY A 271 20.83 17.97 -7.51
N PHE A 272 21.27 17.52 -8.69
CA PHE A 272 21.97 18.37 -9.66
C PHE A 272 21.04 19.19 -10.56
N PHE A 273 19.75 18.85 -10.61
CA PHE A 273 18.83 19.40 -11.62
C PHE A 273 17.53 19.94 -11.05
N ALA A 274 17.01 19.33 -9.98
CA ALA A 274 15.74 19.76 -9.40
C ALA A 274 15.94 21.00 -8.54
N LYS A 275 15.01 21.96 -8.64
CA LYS A 275 14.91 23.07 -7.67
C LYS A 275 14.45 22.56 -6.32
N GLU A 276 13.54 21.60 -6.32
CA GLU A 276 13.08 20.90 -5.12
C GLU A 276 12.99 19.38 -5.33
N ARG A 277 13.24 18.64 -4.25
CA ARG A 277 13.12 17.18 -4.22
C ARG A 277 12.15 16.76 -3.13
N TRP A 278 11.19 15.95 -3.51
CA TRP A 278 10.15 15.45 -2.62
C TRP A 278 10.26 13.94 -2.51
N MET A 279 9.98 13.37 -1.33
CA MET A 279 9.98 11.93 -1.09
C MET A 279 8.71 11.50 -0.40
N MET A 280 7.97 10.58 -1.01
CA MET A 280 6.75 10.01 -0.48
C MET A 280 7.01 8.58 0.05
N TYR A 281 6.47 8.28 1.23
CA TYR A 281 6.75 7.04 1.97
C TYR A 281 5.56 6.07 1.94
N HIS A 282 5.51 5.20 0.93
CA HIS A 282 4.46 4.16 0.81
C HIS A 282 4.86 2.77 1.31
N ASP A 283 6.15 2.54 1.56
CA ASP A 283 6.70 1.23 1.89
C ASP A 283 7.31 1.26 3.29
N PHE A 284 6.83 0.38 4.19
CA PHE A 284 7.45 0.22 5.50
C PHE A 284 8.89 -0.29 5.44
N GLY A 285 9.41 -0.63 4.27
CA GLY A 285 10.82 -0.94 4.04
C GLY A 285 11.77 0.15 4.49
N TYR A 286 11.33 1.41 4.60
CA TYR A 286 12.11 2.51 5.18
C TYR A 286 12.31 2.35 6.69
N PHE A 287 11.37 1.69 7.37
CA PHE A 287 11.28 1.64 8.83
C PHE A 287 11.47 0.23 9.42
N PHE A 288 11.27 -0.82 8.62
CA PHE A 288 11.16 -2.19 9.09
C PHE A 288 11.84 -3.20 8.15
N PRO A 289 12.55 -4.22 8.68
CA PRO A 289 13.31 -5.18 7.87
C PRO A 289 12.42 -6.04 6.97
N PHE A 290 11.25 -6.46 7.44
CA PHE A 290 10.31 -7.30 6.68
C PHE A 290 8.92 -6.66 6.66
N PRO A 291 8.65 -5.71 5.75
CA PRO A 291 7.41 -4.94 5.74
C PRO A 291 6.19 -5.84 5.88
N LYS A 292 6.04 -6.88 5.05
CA LYS A 292 4.94 -7.86 5.11
C LYS A 292 4.67 -8.53 6.48
N LYS A 293 5.62 -8.49 7.43
CA LYS A 293 5.49 -9.03 8.80
C LYS A 293 5.23 -7.97 9.86
N LEU A 294 5.10 -6.70 9.46
CA LEU A 294 4.75 -5.60 10.34
C LEU A 294 3.24 -5.59 10.54
N LEU A 295 2.79 -5.94 11.74
CA LEU A 295 1.38 -6.02 12.11
C LEU A 295 0.91 -4.76 12.85
N TYR A 296 1.78 -4.17 13.68
CA TYR A 296 1.47 -3.01 14.52
C TYR A 296 2.63 -2.01 14.57
N GLU A 297 2.32 -0.74 14.81
CA GLU A 297 3.28 0.36 14.86
C GLU A 297 4.37 0.15 15.93
N GLN A 298 4.02 -0.47 17.06
CA GLN A 298 4.91 -0.72 18.20
C GLN A 298 6.07 -1.67 17.84
N GLN A 299 5.95 -2.44 16.75
CA GLN A 299 7.06 -3.26 16.26
C GLN A 299 8.17 -2.40 15.65
N ILE A 300 7.89 -1.16 15.22
CA ILE A 300 8.88 -0.23 14.68
C ILE A 300 9.66 0.39 15.83
N LYS A 301 10.93 0.00 15.95
CA LYS A 301 11.85 0.56 16.95
C LYS A 301 12.53 1.81 16.39
N THR A 302 12.37 2.91 17.11
CA THR A 302 12.98 4.21 16.78
C THR A 302 13.90 4.68 17.91
N PRO A 303 15.02 5.38 17.62
CA PRO A 303 15.51 5.74 16.29
C PRO A 303 16.05 4.53 15.53
N LEU A 304 16.08 4.64 14.19
CA LEU A 304 16.49 3.54 13.31
C LEU A 304 18.02 3.36 13.30
N THR A 305 18.55 2.77 14.37
CA THR A 305 19.95 2.36 14.52
C THR A 305 20.15 0.93 14.02
N PHE A 306 21.41 0.52 13.81
CA PHE A 306 21.74 -0.85 13.40
C PHE A 306 21.15 -1.90 14.36
N PHE A 307 21.35 -1.70 15.67
CA PHE A 307 20.85 -2.61 16.70
C PHE A 307 19.32 -2.65 16.76
N SER A 308 18.65 -1.50 16.66
CA SER A 308 17.18 -1.45 16.61
C SER A 308 16.65 -2.23 15.40
N PHE A 309 17.25 -2.03 14.22
CA PHE A 309 16.84 -2.65 12.97
C PHE A 309 17.04 -4.16 12.97
N LEU A 310 18.19 -4.62 13.47
CA LEU A 310 18.48 -6.05 13.60
C LEU A 310 17.53 -6.71 14.61
N SER A 311 17.24 -6.06 15.74
CA SER A 311 16.33 -6.62 16.75
C SER A 311 14.88 -6.75 16.27
N MET A 312 14.47 -5.97 15.26
CA MET A 312 13.16 -6.09 14.60
C MET A 312 13.06 -7.30 13.67
N ALA A 313 14.18 -7.87 13.23
CA ALA A 313 14.18 -8.98 12.29
C ALA A 313 13.74 -10.32 12.91
N LYS A 314 13.83 -10.48 14.25
CA LYS A 314 13.41 -11.65 15.06
C LYS A 314 13.59 -13.03 14.40
N GLN A 315 14.66 -13.24 13.61
CA GLN A 315 14.90 -14.47 12.86
C GLN A 315 16.26 -15.08 13.23
N ARG A 316 16.28 -16.41 13.42
CA ARG A 316 17.47 -17.17 13.89
C ARG A 316 18.41 -17.63 12.77
N ALA A 317 18.00 -17.56 11.50
CA ALA A 317 18.81 -18.04 10.38
C ALA A 317 19.91 -17.04 9.97
N ILE A 318 21.15 -17.52 9.83
CA ILE A 318 22.34 -16.72 9.49
C ILE A 318 22.19 -16.00 8.14
N THR A 319 21.61 -16.67 7.14
CA THR A 319 21.40 -16.09 5.80
C THR A 319 20.47 -14.88 5.84
N THR A 320 19.37 -14.96 6.60
CA THR A 320 18.46 -13.83 6.84
C THR A 320 19.20 -12.64 7.47
N SER A 321 20.11 -12.88 8.41
CA SER A 321 20.89 -11.82 9.05
C SER A 321 21.73 -11.04 8.04
N ILE A 322 22.37 -11.71 7.06
CA ILE A 322 23.14 -11.05 6.00
C ILE A 322 22.22 -10.14 5.16
N PHE A 323 21.03 -10.61 4.77
CA PHE A 323 20.07 -9.80 4.02
C PHE A 323 19.61 -8.56 4.81
N VAL A 324 19.34 -8.72 6.11
CA VAL A 324 18.92 -7.63 7.00
C VAL A 324 20.03 -6.59 7.12
N VAL A 325 21.29 -7.02 7.30
CA VAL A 325 22.46 -6.13 7.34
C VAL A 325 22.61 -5.37 6.02
N GLY A 326 22.55 -6.06 4.87
CA GLY A 326 22.62 -5.43 3.56
C GLY A 326 21.50 -4.41 3.31
N LYS A 327 20.28 -4.71 3.75
CA LYS A 327 19.16 -3.77 3.71
C LYS A 327 19.41 -2.56 4.61
N PHE A 328 19.91 -2.76 5.83
CA PHE A 328 20.26 -1.66 6.72
C PHE A 328 21.34 -0.75 6.12
N ILE A 329 22.41 -1.32 5.53
CA ILE A 329 23.45 -0.55 4.85
C ILE A 329 22.84 0.30 3.73
N SER A 330 22.00 -0.30 2.89
CA SER A 330 21.32 0.40 1.79
C SER A 330 20.43 1.55 2.31
N LEU A 331 19.67 1.30 3.37
CA LEU A 331 18.85 2.30 4.05
C LEU A 331 19.69 3.42 4.66
N ASN A 332 20.80 3.10 5.32
CA ASN A 332 21.66 4.08 5.96
C ASN A 332 22.35 4.98 4.92
N LEU A 333 22.77 4.40 3.79
CA LEU A 333 23.29 5.16 2.66
C LEU A 333 22.22 6.07 2.03
N LEU A 334 20.97 5.60 1.95
CA LEU A 334 19.85 6.42 1.50
C LEU A 334 19.49 7.52 2.52
N LYS A 335 19.54 7.23 3.82
CA LYS A 335 19.29 8.19 4.91
C LYS A 335 20.16 9.44 4.79
N ARG A 336 21.44 9.28 4.44
CA ARG A 336 22.35 10.41 4.16
C ARG A 336 21.90 11.29 3.00
N LYS A 337 21.06 10.77 2.09
CA LYS A 337 20.46 11.54 0.98
C LYS A 337 19.06 12.04 1.33
N LEU A 338 18.36 11.40 2.26
CA LEU A 338 17.06 11.89 2.76
C LEU A 338 17.17 13.26 3.42
N SER A 339 18.28 13.59 4.09
CA SER A 339 18.50 14.94 4.65
C SER A 339 18.52 16.05 3.59
N THR A 340 18.75 15.68 2.33
CA THR A 340 18.80 16.60 1.19
C THR A 340 17.43 16.76 0.50
N ILE A 341 16.43 15.99 0.92
CA ILE A 341 15.04 16.14 0.45
C ILE A 341 14.42 17.37 1.11
N ASP A 342 13.69 18.15 0.32
CA ASP A 342 13.08 19.41 0.74
C ASP A 342 11.75 19.16 1.43
N LYS A 343 10.94 18.24 0.90
CA LYS A 343 9.64 17.85 1.45
C LYS A 343 9.49 16.33 1.53
N HIS A 344 9.11 15.86 2.70
CA HIS A 344 8.81 14.46 2.96
C HIS A 344 7.30 14.30 3.07
N LEU A 345 6.72 13.46 2.23
CA LEU A 345 5.28 13.23 2.16
C LEU A 345 4.94 11.88 2.76
N VAL A 346 3.92 11.81 3.59
CA VAL A 346 3.40 10.55 4.11
C VAL A 346 1.91 10.42 3.77
N PRO A 347 1.42 9.21 3.43
CA PRO A 347 0.04 9.03 3.04
C PRO A 347 -0.93 8.95 4.23
N SER A 348 -0.44 8.97 5.47
CA SER A 348 -1.28 8.92 6.69
C SER A 348 -0.61 9.62 7.87
N PRO A 349 -1.38 10.24 8.78
CA PRO A 349 -0.83 11.05 9.88
C PRO A 349 0.11 10.28 10.82
N PHE A 350 -0.19 9.02 11.16
CA PHE A 350 0.63 8.23 12.09
C PHE A 350 2.08 8.03 11.59
N LEU A 351 2.30 8.06 10.27
CA LEU A 351 3.61 7.93 9.66
C LEU A 351 4.50 9.16 9.89
N VAL A 352 3.93 10.32 10.23
CA VAL A 352 4.71 11.55 10.51
C VAL A 352 5.70 11.31 11.65
N ASP A 353 5.21 10.75 12.76
CA ASP A 353 6.00 10.47 13.94
C ASP A 353 6.99 9.32 13.70
N ILE A 354 6.57 8.28 12.99
CA ILE A 354 7.44 7.16 12.62
C ILE A 354 8.62 7.67 11.78
N LEU A 355 8.36 8.51 10.78
CA LEU A 355 9.38 9.08 9.90
C LEU A 355 10.33 10.00 10.68
N HIS A 356 9.78 10.91 11.49
CA HIS A 356 10.56 11.80 12.34
C HIS A 356 11.49 11.04 13.28
N LYS A 357 10.94 10.11 14.07
CA LYS A 357 11.70 9.35 15.08
C LYS A 357 12.70 8.39 14.44
N SER A 358 12.36 7.74 13.32
CA SER A 358 13.23 6.76 12.65
C SER A 358 14.45 7.42 12.00
N HIS A 359 14.23 8.46 11.21
CA HIS A 359 15.26 9.06 10.35
C HIS A 359 15.77 10.42 10.84
N GLN A 360 15.22 10.96 11.93
CA GLN A 360 15.58 12.28 12.49
C GLN A 360 15.32 13.42 11.48
N ILE A 361 14.26 13.26 10.67
CA ILE A 361 13.79 14.31 9.75
C ILE A 361 12.94 15.28 10.55
N SER A 362 13.21 16.58 10.45
CA SER A 362 12.44 17.61 11.16
C SER A 362 10.95 17.58 10.77
N LYS A 363 10.05 17.69 11.76
CA LYS A 363 8.59 17.62 11.54
C LYS A 363 8.08 18.69 10.56
N ASN A 364 8.69 19.88 10.54
CA ASN A 364 8.33 20.95 9.61
C ASN A 364 8.63 20.63 8.13
N LYS A 365 9.42 19.58 7.85
CA LYS A 365 9.65 19.06 6.49
C LYS A 365 8.74 17.88 6.13
N ILE A 366 7.92 17.39 7.07
CA ILE A 366 7.06 16.24 6.88
C ILE A 366 5.62 16.72 6.72
N PHE A 367 4.99 16.37 5.60
CA PHE A 367 3.62 16.75 5.26
C PHE A 367 2.79 15.48 5.07
N CYS A 368 1.62 15.44 5.69
CA CYS A 368 0.65 14.39 5.41
C CYS A 368 -0.09 14.75 4.12
N LEU A 369 0.03 13.90 3.10
CA LEU A 369 -0.69 14.01 1.84
C LEU A 369 -1.42 12.69 1.62
N GLU A 370 -2.61 12.59 2.21
CA GLU A 370 -3.51 11.44 2.02
C GLU A 370 -3.85 11.24 0.54
N HIS A 371 -4.19 10.02 0.16
CA HIS A 371 -4.53 9.72 -1.22
C HIS A 371 -5.98 10.11 -1.54
N PHE A 372 -6.24 10.48 -2.79
CA PHE A 372 -7.59 10.72 -3.29
C PHE A 372 -8.24 9.45 -3.87
N LEU A 373 -9.56 9.52 -4.05
CA LEU A 373 -10.38 8.48 -4.67
C LEU A 373 -10.03 8.23 -6.13
N GLN A 374 -9.65 6.99 -6.43
CA GLN A 374 -9.40 6.53 -7.80
C GLN A 374 -10.73 6.33 -8.55
N LYS A 375 -10.75 6.63 -9.85
CA LYS A 375 -11.94 6.46 -10.70
C LYS A 375 -12.06 5.04 -11.24
#